data_AF-A0A2K3N3M9-F1
#
_entry.id   AF-A0A2K3N3M9-F1
#
_cell.length_a   1.000
_cell.length_b   1.000
_cell.length_c   1.000
_cell.angle_alpha   90.00
_cell.angle_beta   90.00
_cell.angle_gamma   90.00
#
_symmetry.space_group_name_H-M   'P 1'
#
loop_
_entity.id
_entity.type
_entity.pdbx_description
1 polymer ?
#
loop_
_entity_poly.entity_id
_entity_poly.type
_entity_poly.pdbx_seq_one_letter_code
_entity_poly.pdbx_strand_id
1 'polypeptide(L)'
;MEEPPCSSSARSSTKGKLSIGPIIGINLLNDDILQNILTRLPALSFASASCVNKSWNSVCNHIISRPKLSSALSLNPSLRDAVNEVVNKVLSEPIRPHFAIVSIGRGFDSNKILRLIRRRLGFKIPVVVTMNNGVIGRDALTNEFKEVKWGALFSGIGDEEYATNINEGIVLTVGYLPGLKVEAIPLLRLPKTPQEPCVDHFVMAIKEYSASVSGRQFPVGVILFGDASSDMKLVVEKLDYAMPRDTFIVGDERGCSLFGYGNDSRNVCGSRGYIEAVALVFAQDRNRYKAASVRTNSTDCSTWLTAKREGHQELLDGQTILHDITTL
;
A
#
# COMPACT_ATOMS: atom_id res chain seq x y z
N MET A 1 -73.97 53.57 19.17
CA MET A 1 -73.06 54.72 19.37
C MET A 1 -71.68 54.18 19.14
N GLU A 2 -71.22 54.29 17.89
CA GLU A 2 -70.38 55.40 17.40
C GLU A 2 -68.92 55.14 17.79
N GLU A 3 -67.89 55.24 16.96
CA GLU A 3 -67.69 55.23 15.49
C GLU A 3 -66.12 55.15 15.31
N PRO A 4 -65.50 55.26 14.11
CA PRO A 4 -64.41 54.38 13.63
C PRO A 4 -63.13 55.21 13.30
N PRO A 5 -62.41 55.15 12.15
CA PRO A 5 -62.03 54.09 11.18
C PRO A 5 -60.49 54.06 10.86
N CYS A 6 -60.14 53.38 9.77
CA CYS A 6 -58.92 53.46 8.93
C CYS A 6 -57.79 52.44 9.25
N SER A 7 -57.23 51.66 8.32
CA SER A 7 -57.15 51.82 6.86
C SER A 7 -56.76 50.53 6.10
N SER A 8 -57.41 50.38 4.94
CA SER A 8 -56.99 49.86 3.62
C SER A 8 -56.07 48.64 3.42
N SER A 9 -56.68 47.67 2.74
CA SER A 9 -56.24 46.73 1.69
C SER A 9 -54.81 46.81 1.08
N ALA A 10 -54.22 45.61 1.00
CA ALA A 10 -53.61 44.95 -0.17
C ALA A 10 -52.68 45.74 -1.11
N ARG A 11 -51.41 45.31 -1.18
CA ARG A 11 -50.72 44.98 -2.44
C ARG A 11 -49.47 44.12 -2.22
N SER A 12 -49.18 43.34 -3.26
CA SER A 12 -48.20 42.26 -3.37
C SER A 12 -46.75 42.64 -3.10
N SER A 13 -45.98 41.69 -2.57
CA SER A 13 -44.55 41.55 -2.90
C SER A 13 -44.20 40.07 -3.12
N THR A 14 -44.05 39.74 -4.40
CA THR A 14 -43.28 38.64 -4.98
C THR A 14 -42.33 37.90 -4.03
N LYS A 15 -42.63 36.61 -3.76
CA LYS A 15 -41.63 35.63 -3.32
C LYS A 15 -40.65 35.42 -4.48
N GLY A 16 -39.47 36.04 -4.39
CA GLY A 16 -38.34 35.71 -5.26
C GLY A 16 -38.00 34.24 -5.10
N LYS A 17 -38.41 33.41 -6.07
CA LYS A 17 -37.73 32.14 -6.34
C LYS A 17 -36.32 32.50 -6.77
N LEU A 18 -35.36 32.38 -5.85
CA LEU A 18 -33.97 32.18 -6.24
C LEU A 18 -33.96 30.90 -7.08
N SER A 19 -33.93 31.06 -8.40
CA SER A 19 -33.60 29.97 -9.31
C SER A 19 -32.19 29.55 -8.94
N ILE A 20 -32.08 28.48 -8.15
CA ILE A 20 -30.87 27.67 -8.11
C ILE A 20 -30.70 27.25 -9.57
N GLY A 21 -29.79 27.92 -10.28
CA GLY A 21 -29.39 27.53 -11.62
C GLY A 21 -29.09 26.03 -11.60
N PRO A 22 -29.33 25.29 -12.68
CA PRO A 22 -29.12 23.86 -12.68
C PRO A 22 -27.68 23.63 -12.22
N ILE A 23 -27.51 23.03 -11.03
CA ILE A 23 -26.21 22.54 -10.60
C ILE A 23 -25.89 21.52 -11.67
N ILE A 24 -25.02 21.89 -12.62
CA ILE A 24 -24.50 20.98 -13.62
C ILE A 24 -23.76 19.94 -12.78
N GLY A 25 -24.44 18.82 -12.51
CA GLY A 25 -23.87 17.76 -11.71
C GLY A 25 -22.56 17.34 -12.36
N ILE A 26 -21.54 17.06 -11.56
CA ILE A 26 -20.25 16.60 -12.07
C ILE A 26 -20.39 15.36 -12.98
N ASN A 27 -21.52 14.64 -12.87
CA ASN A 27 -21.93 13.56 -13.77
C ASN A 27 -22.13 13.97 -15.25
N LEU A 28 -22.22 15.27 -15.56
CA LEU A 28 -22.33 15.82 -16.92
C LEU A 28 -20.99 16.33 -17.46
N LEU A 29 -19.90 16.27 -16.67
CA LEU A 29 -18.57 16.63 -17.16
C LEU A 29 -18.06 15.57 -18.13
N ASN A 30 -17.37 16.01 -19.18
CA ASN A 30 -16.61 15.12 -20.05
C ASN A 30 -15.53 14.38 -19.25
N ASP A 31 -15.25 13.12 -19.62
CA ASP A 31 -14.27 12.25 -18.97
C ASP A 31 -12.88 12.90 -18.92
N ASP A 32 -12.49 13.70 -19.94
CA ASP A 32 -11.21 14.43 -19.96
C ASP A 32 -11.10 15.48 -18.84
N ILE A 33 -12.19 16.20 -18.57
CA ILE A 33 -12.25 17.22 -17.52
C ILE A 33 -12.24 16.53 -16.17
N LEU A 34 -13.03 15.46 -16.02
CA LEU A 34 -13.04 14.64 -14.82
C LEU A 34 -11.64 14.07 -14.53
N GLN A 35 -10.95 13.56 -15.54
CA GLN A 35 -9.59 13.07 -15.42
C GLN A 35 -8.64 14.16 -14.93
N ASN A 36 -8.67 15.37 -15.51
CA ASN A 36 -7.81 16.49 -15.08
C ASN A 36 -8.04 16.90 -13.62
N ILE A 37 -9.29 16.85 -13.14
CA ILE A 37 -9.60 17.11 -11.74
C ILE A 37 -9.06 15.98 -10.85
N LEU A 38 -9.34 14.73 -11.21
CA LEU A 38 -8.97 13.55 -10.41
C LEU A 38 -7.46 13.33 -10.34
N THR A 39 -6.68 13.68 -11.37
CA THR A 39 -5.21 13.56 -11.37
C THR A 39 -4.53 14.48 -10.36
N ARG A 40 -5.22 15.53 -9.90
CA ARG A 40 -4.69 16.51 -8.93
C ARG A 40 -5.08 16.22 -7.49
N LEU A 41 -5.86 15.15 -7.25
CA LEU A 41 -6.30 14.81 -5.91
C LEU A 41 -5.20 14.08 -5.12
N PRO A 42 -5.06 14.36 -3.82
CA PRO A 42 -4.29 13.51 -2.93
C PRO A 42 -4.84 12.08 -2.90
N ALA A 43 -4.00 11.11 -2.58
CA ALA A 43 -4.32 9.68 -2.60
C ALA A 43 -5.62 9.32 -1.86
N LEU A 44 -5.86 9.91 -0.70
CA LEU A 44 -7.06 9.64 0.11
C LEU A 44 -8.34 10.12 -0.59
N SER A 45 -8.36 11.37 -1.04
CA SER A 45 -9.49 11.94 -1.78
C SER A 45 -9.71 11.21 -3.10
N PHE A 46 -8.63 10.82 -3.77
CA PHE A 46 -8.68 10.01 -4.99
C PHE A 46 -9.28 8.61 -4.76
N ALA A 47 -8.96 7.97 -3.63
CA ALA A 47 -9.58 6.70 -3.25
C ALA A 47 -11.09 6.86 -3.02
N SER A 48 -11.51 7.89 -2.29
CA SER A 48 -12.94 8.20 -2.10
C SER A 48 -13.65 8.49 -3.42
N ALA A 49 -13.03 9.25 -4.32
CA ALA A 49 -13.55 9.57 -5.65
C ALA A 49 -13.87 8.30 -6.47
N SER A 50 -13.03 7.27 -6.39
CA SER A 50 -13.26 6.04 -7.13
C SER A 50 -14.44 5.20 -6.65
N CYS A 51 -14.93 5.46 -5.44
CA CYS A 51 -16.07 4.76 -4.87
C CYS A 51 -17.41 5.47 -5.17
N VAL A 52 -17.40 6.60 -5.87
CA VAL A 52 -18.61 7.40 -6.15
C VAL A 52 -19.55 6.67 -7.11
N ASN A 53 -19.06 6.30 -8.30
CA ASN A 53 -19.83 5.56 -9.30
C ASN A 53 -18.92 4.82 -10.30
N LYS A 54 -19.51 4.07 -11.24
CA LYS A 54 -18.76 3.27 -12.23
C LYS A 54 -17.90 4.11 -13.18
N SER A 55 -18.38 5.29 -13.61
CA SER A 55 -17.64 6.19 -14.51
C SER A 55 -16.40 6.75 -13.79
N TRP A 56 -16.56 7.31 -12.59
CA TRP A 56 -15.45 7.79 -11.77
C TRP A 56 -14.45 6.69 -11.45
N ASN A 57 -14.93 5.48 -11.09
CA ASN A 57 -14.06 4.33 -10.89
C ASN A 57 -13.26 4.00 -12.15
N SER A 58 -13.89 4.03 -13.33
CA SER A 58 -13.21 3.78 -14.61
C SER A 58 -12.12 4.80 -14.88
N VAL A 59 -12.41 6.09 -14.73
CA VAL A 59 -11.43 7.17 -14.90
C VAL A 59 -10.30 7.06 -13.87
N CYS A 60 -10.61 6.79 -12.60
CA CYS A 60 -9.61 6.54 -11.57
C CYS A 60 -8.69 5.37 -11.95
N ASN A 61 -9.25 4.23 -12.37
CA ASN A 61 -8.46 3.07 -12.79
C ASN A 61 -7.62 3.36 -14.05
N HIS A 62 -8.06 4.26 -14.92
CA HIS A 62 -7.26 4.73 -16.04
C HIS A 62 -6.05 5.58 -15.57
N ILE A 63 -6.27 6.50 -14.63
CA ILE A 63 -5.21 7.34 -14.04
C ILE A 63 -4.12 6.49 -13.39
N ILE A 64 -4.52 5.44 -12.65
CA ILE A 64 -3.59 4.48 -12.03
C ILE A 64 -3.49 3.19 -12.86
N SER A 65 -3.47 3.27 -14.19
CA SER A 65 -3.36 2.07 -15.03
C SER A 65 -1.95 1.49 -15.09
N ARG A 66 -0.93 2.25 -14.66
CA ARG A 66 0.49 1.88 -14.74
C ARG A 66 1.12 1.74 -13.36
N PRO A 67 2.18 0.90 -13.23
CA PRO A 67 3.04 0.87 -12.07
C PRO A 67 3.48 2.29 -11.65
N LYS A 68 3.39 2.59 -10.36
CA LYS A 68 3.84 3.86 -9.78
C LYS A 68 4.61 3.61 -8.50
N LEU A 69 5.77 4.24 -8.37
CA LEU A 69 6.54 4.33 -7.14
C LEU A 69 6.56 5.80 -6.71
N SER A 70 6.35 6.05 -5.42
CA SER A 70 6.49 7.37 -4.83
C SER A 70 7.39 7.27 -3.62
N SER A 71 8.42 8.12 -3.56
CA SER A 71 9.40 8.11 -2.47
C SER A 71 9.61 9.53 -1.94
N ALA A 72 9.86 9.64 -0.64
CA ALA A 72 10.15 10.90 0.04
C ALA A 72 11.12 10.70 1.20
N LEU A 73 12.00 11.67 1.40
CA LEU A 73 12.99 11.75 2.48
C LEU A 73 12.60 12.87 3.45
N SER A 74 12.77 12.63 4.75
CA SER A 74 12.77 13.69 5.77
C SER A 74 13.99 13.55 6.67
N LEU A 75 14.60 14.68 6.99
CA LEU A 75 15.70 14.82 7.96
C LEU A 75 15.25 15.51 9.25
N ASN A 76 13.93 15.60 9.47
CA ASN A 76 13.36 16.27 10.63
C ASN A 76 13.72 15.50 11.93
N PRO A 77 14.18 16.18 13.00
CA PRO A 77 14.49 15.53 14.29
C PRO A 77 13.32 14.85 14.95
N SER A 78 12.13 15.41 14.78
CA SER A 78 10.91 14.89 15.38
C SER A 78 10.42 13.71 14.56
N LEU A 79 10.43 12.51 15.16
CA LEU A 79 9.90 11.29 14.54
C LEU A 79 8.50 11.51 13.95
N ARG A 80 7.62 12.22 14.68
CA ARG A 80 6.24 12.42 14.25
C ARG A 80 6.16 13.34 13.04
N ASP A 81 6.97 14.40 13.02
CA ASP A 81 6.97 15.37 11.92
C ASP A 81 7.67 14.78 10.70
N ALA A 82 8.77 14.04 10.89
CA ALA A 82 9.42 13.28 9.83
C ALA A 82 8.46 12.30 9.15
N VAL A 83 7.71 11.51 9.94
CA VAL A 83 6.69 10.59 9.39
C VAL A 83 5.58 11.36 8.67
N ASN A 84 5.09 12.46 9.22
CA ASN A 84 4.06 13.28 8.58
C ASN A 84 4.53 13.86 7.24
N GLU A 85 5.74 14.40 7.18
CA GLU A 85 6.36 14.95 5.97
C GLU A 85 6.43 13.89 4.87
N VAL A 86 7.04 12.73 5.15
CA VAL A 86 7.20 11.69 4.12
C VAL A 86 5.87 11.08 3.70
N VAL A 87 4.94 10.83 4.64
CA VAL A 87 3.61 10.28 4.32
C VAL A 87 2.79 11.26 3.50
N ASN A 88 2.73 12.53 3.90
CA ASN A 88 1.98 13.54 3.16
C ASN A 88 2.57 13.73 1.77
N LYS A 89 3.90 13.65 1.64
CA LYS A 89 4.56 13.76 0.34
C LYS A 89 4.23 12.58 -0.57
N VAL A 90 4.39 11.34 -0.10
CA VAL A 90 4.14 10.17 -0.96
C VAL A 90 2.66 9.95 -1.32
N LEU A 91 1.75 10.54 -0.54
CA LEU A 91 0.30 10.51 -0.78
C LEU A 91 -0.24 11.81 -1.38
N SER A 92 0.63 12.74 -1.78
CA SER A 92 0.23 14.04 -2.35
C SER A 92 -0.40 13.94 -3.74
N GLU A 93 -0.13 12.85 -4.45
CA GLU A 93 -0.68 12.54 -5.77
C GLU A 93 -1.52 11.25 -5.74
N PRO A 94 -2.33 10.98 -6.78
CA PRO A 94 -3.06 9.72 -6.89
C PRO A 94 -2.13 8.50 -6.85
N ILE A 95 -2.33 7.65 -5.84
CA ILE A 95 -1.71 6.33 -5.68
C ILE A 95 -2.55 5.50 -4.71
N ARG A 96 -2.52 4.18 -4.85
CA ARG A 96 -3.11 3.23 -3.88
C ARG A 96 -2.05 2.24 -3.46
N PRO A 97 -1.27 2.52 -2.40
CA PRO A 97 -0.11 1.68 -2.12
C PRO A 97 -0.48 0.20 -1.93
N HIS A 98 0.22 -0.67 -2.63
CA HIS A 98 0.19 -2.13 -2.44
C HIS A 98 1.24 -2.58 -1.41
N PHE A 99 2.31 -1.81 -1.24
CA PHE A 99 3.35 -2.05 -0.25
C PHE A 99 4.04 -0.73 0.14
N ALA A 100 4.80 -0.76 1.23
CA ALA A 100 5.72 0.29 1.61
C ALA A 100 7.05 -0.26 2.11
N ILE A 101 8.13 0.46 1.80
CA ILE A 101 9.49 0.22 2.30
C ILE A 101 9.90 1.49 3.02
N VAL A 102 10.41 1.35 4.23
CA VAL A 102 10.83 2.46 5.08
C VAL A 102 12.29 2.26 5.42
N SER A 103 13.16 3.14 4.95
CA SER A 103 14.58 3.10 5.29
C SER A 103 14.87 4.20 6.29
N ILE A 104 15.42 3.82 7.43
CA ILE A 104 15.69 4.72 8.55
C ILE A 104 17.13 4.54 9.04
N GLY A 105 17.63 5.48 9.83
CA GLY A 105 18.76 5.18 10.69
C GLY A 105 18.36 4.79 12.11
N ARG A 106 19.37 4.56 12.93
CA ARG A 106 19.36 4.21 14.36
C ARG A 106 18.70 5.25 15.26
N GLY A 107 18.61 6.50 14.83
CA GLY A 107 18.03 7.60 15.60
C GLY A 107 16.54 7.44 15.91
N PHE A 108 15.84 6.56 15.18
CA PHE A 108 14.41 6.34 15.38
C PHE A 108 14.04 4.91 15.78
N ASP A 109 13.09 4.82 16.71
CA ASP A 109 12.45 3.57 17.12
C ASP A 109 11.60 3.00 15.98
N SER A 110 12.05 1.88 15.41
CA SER A 110 11.42 1.20 14.28
C SER A 110 10.00 0.70 14.57
N ASN A 111 9.69 0.29 15.81
CA ASN A 111 8.33 -0.11 16.21
C ASN A 111 7.37 1.08 16.20
N LYS A 112 7.83 2.23 16.73
CA LYS A 112 7.04 3.47 16.72
C LYS A 112 6.81 3.96 15.28
N ILE A 113 7.83 3.92 14.42
CA ILE A 113 7.72 4.26 13.00
C ILE A 113 6.68 3.38 12.31
N LEU A 114 6.83 2.06 12.43
CA LEU A 114 5.93 1.09 11.79
C LEU A 114 4.47 1.36 12.21
N ARG A 115 4.23 1.61 13.50
CA ARG A 115 2.89 1.94 14.01
C ARG A 115 2.34 3.24 13.42
N LEU A 116 3.16 4.29 13.33
CA LEU A 116 2.73 5.58 12.77
C LEU A 116 2.41 5.48 11.27
N ILE A 117 3.26 4.80 10.49
CA ILE A 117 3.06 4.62 9.05
C ILE A 117 1.83 3.74 8.78
N ARG A 118 1.65 2.63 9.51
CA ARG A 118 0.46 1.76 9.33
C ARG A 118 -0.85 2.46 9.68
N ARG A 119 -0.86 3.37 10.66
CA ARG A 119 -2.03 4.21 10.95
C ARG A 119 -2.41 5.12 9.78
N ARG A 120 -1.47 5.50 8.92
CA ARG A 120 -1.69 6.39 7.78
C ARG A 120 -1.96 5.64 6.48
N LEU A 121 -1.24 4.55 6.22
CA LEU A 121 -1.39 3.75 5.00
C LEU A 121 -2.51 2.71 5.11
N GLY A 122 -2.74 2.19 6.32
CA GLY A 122 -3.65 1.09 6.58
C GLY A 122 -2.92 -0.21 6.95
N PHE A 123 -3.56 -1.04 7.76
CA PHE A 123 -2.95 -2.23 8.35
C PHE A 123 -2.81 -3.43 7.40
N LYS A 124 -3.52 -3.40 6.25
CA LYS A 124 -3.49 -4.45 5.22
C LYS A 124 -2.30 -4.32 4.27
N ILE A 125 -1.65 -3.15 4.24
CA ILE A 125 -0.53 -2.90 3.35
C ILE A 125 0.73 -3.43 4.04
N PRO A 126 1.48 -4.36 3.43
CA PRO A 126 2.76 -4.80 3.95
C PRO A 126 3.73 -3.62 4.01
N VAL A 127 4.32 -3.41 5.19
CA VAL A 127 5.34 -2.38 5.43
C VAL A 127 6.60 -3.06 5.93
N VAL A 128 7.70 -2.90 5.20
CA VAL A 128 9.04 -3.36 5.60
C VAL A 128 9.85 -2.16 6.10
N VAL A 129 10.49 -2.29 7.25
CA VAL A 129 11.35 -1.26 7.85
C VAL A 129 12.79 -1.74 7.84
N THR A 130 13.64 -1.02 7.13
CA THR A 130 15.07 -1.26 7.03
C THR A 130 15.86 -0.22 7.82
N MET A 131 16.90 -0.67 8.54
CA MET A 131 17.90 0.19 9.15
C MET A 131 19.14 0.22 8.27
N ASN A 132 19.57 1.42 7.88
CA ASN A 132 20.68 1.64 6.96
C ASN A 132 21.73 2.54 7.62
N ASN A 133 22.96 2.57 7.07
CA ASN A 133 24.03 3.50 7.53
C ASN A 133 23.99 4.86 6.81
N GLY A 134 22.96 5.07 6.02
CA GLY A 134 22.75 6.27 5.26
C GLY A 134 21.50 6.12 4.43
N VAL A 135 20.96 7.25 4.00
CA VAL A 135 19.77 7.31 3.18
C VAL A 135 19.98 8.32 2.06
N ILE A 136 19.43 8.00 0.90
CA ILE A 136 19.34 8.91 -0.23
C ILE A 136 17.88 9.02 -0.66
N GLY A 137 17.44 10.23 -0.96
CA GLY A 137 16.08 10.42 -1.40
C GLY A 137 15.76 11.87 -1.74
N ARG A 138 14.53 12.07 -2.22
CA ARG A 138 14.00 13.40 -2.51
C ARG A 138 13.37 13.98 -1.26
N ASP A 139 13.89 15.11 -0.79
CA ASP A 139 13.39 15.82 0.38
C ASP A 139 11.89 16.14 0.24
N ALA A 140 11.12 15.84 1.29
CA ALA A 140 9.67 15.95 1.28
C ALA A 140 9.18 17.40 1.13
N LEU A 141 9.95 18.37 1.63
CA LEU A 141 9.60 19.79 1.64
C LEU A 141 10.21 20.52 0.45
N THR A 142 11.50 20.30 0.18
CA THR A 142 12.24 21.05 -0.85
C THR A 142 12.21 20.41 -2.23
N ASN A 143 11.85 19.11 -2.34
CA ASN A 143 11.99 18.30 -3.55
C ASN A 143 13.43 18.12 -4.06
N GLU A 144 14.43 18.56 -3.29
CA GLU A 144 15.83 18.37 -3.65
C GLU A 144 16.30 16.97 -3.29
N PHE A 145 17.20 16.41 -4.09
CA PHE A 145 17.84 15.15 -3.73
C PHE A 145 18.89 15.39 -2.66
N LYS A 146 18.81 14.61 -1.58
CA LYS A 146 19.78 14.64 -0.49
C LYS A 146 20.26 13.23 -0.22
N GLU A 147 21.55 13.12 0.08
CA GLU A 147 22.20 11.91 0.55
C GLU A 147 22.81 12.23 1.92
N VAL A 148 22.50 11.39 2.91
CA VAL A 148 23.05 11.51 4.26
C VAL A 148 23.70 10.18 4.59
N LYS A 149 24.97 10.23 5.00
CA LYS A 149 25.71 9.07 5.53
C LYS A 149 25.91 9.28 7.02
N TRP A 150 25.63 8.24 7.80
CA TRP A 150 25.89 8.21 9.23
C TRP A 150 27.23 7.53 9.49
N GLY A 151 27.88 7.90 10.59
CA GLY A 151 29.20 7.37 10.97
C GLY A 151 29.21 5.83 10.95
N ALA A 152 30.29 5.26 10.42
CA ALA A 152 30.39 3.83 10.16
C ALA A 152 30.18 3.01 11.43
N LEU A 153 29.47 1.88 11.31
CA LEU A 153 29.27 0.89 12.38
C LEU A 153 30.57 0.21 12.88
N PHE A 154 31.74 0.63 12.38
CA PHE A 154 32.99 -0.11 12.49
C PHE A 154 34.23 0.78 12.69
N SER A 155 34.11 2.05 13.08
CA SER A 155 35.29 2.79 13.59
C SER A 155 35.61 2.31 15.00
N GLY A 156 36.23 1.14 15.11
CA GLY A 156 36.79 0.59 16.35
C GLY A 156 38.05 1.32 16.82
N ILE A 157 38.13 2.63 16.63
CA ILE A 157 39.24 3.45 17.13
C ILE A 157 38.60 4.70 17.73
N GLY A 158 38.89 4.89 19.02
CA GLY A 158 38.22 5.80 19.92
C GLY A 158 38.05 7.20 19.34
N ASP A 159 36.81 7.67 19.45
CA ASP A 159 36.45 9.03 19.86
C ASP A 159 34.96 8.97 20.20
N GLU A 160 34.65 8.71 21.47
CA GLU A 160 33.30 8.54 22.02
C GLU A 160 32.48 9.85 22.09
N GLU A 161 32.73 10.84 21.21
CA GLU A 161 32.11 12.17 21.36
C GLU A 161 31.48 12.78 20.09
N TYR A 162 31.46 12.08 18.95
CA TYR A 162 30.82 12.60 17.73
C TYR A 162 29.72 11.68 17.22
N ALA A 163 28.46 12.01 17.56
CA ALA A 163 27.21 11.77 16.79
C ALA A 163 26.01 11.30 17.63
N THR A 164 25.84 11.75 18.87
CA THR A 164 24.61 11.48 19.64
C THR A 164 23.37 12.23 19.15
N ASN A 165 23.51 13.19 18.21
CA ASN A 165 22.42 14.07 17.76
C ASN A 165 22.37 14.30 16.23
N ILE A 166 22.87 13.37 15.41
CA ILE A 166 22.62 13.48 13.96
C ILE A 166 21.24 12.88 13.71
N ASN A 167 20.27 13.69 13.32
CA ASN A 167 18.96 13.18 12.91
C ASN A 167 19.12 12.16 11.80
N GLU A 168 18.83 10.91 12.15
CA GLU A 168 18.95 9.82 11.22
C GLU A 168 17.66 9.72 10.42
N GLY A 169 17.61 10.47 9.32
CA GLY A 169 16.44 10.65 8.47
C GLY A 169 15.67 9.38 8.06
N ILE A 170 14.44 9.62 7.58
CA ILE A 170 13.49 8.59 7.14
C ILE A 170 13.28 8.74 5.64
N VAL A 171 13.42 7.64 4.90
CA VAL A 171 12.93 7.51 3.53
C VAL A 171 11.74 6.57 3.52
N LEU A 172 10.59 7.05 3.04
CA LEU A 172 9.42 6.24 2.79
C LEU A 172 9.25 6.07 1.28
N THR A 173 9.21 4.82 0.82
CA THR A 173 8.87 4.45 -0.55
C THR A 173 7.58 3.65 -0.54
N VAL A 174 6.57 4.09 -1.28
CA VAL A 174 5.31 3.37 -1.48
C VAL A 174 5.18 2.98 -2.94
N GLY A 175 4.67 1.78 -3.18
CA GLY A 175 4.50 1.27 -4.54
C GLY A 175 3.10 0.81 -4.82
N TYR A 176 2.64 1.06 -6.03
CA TYR A 176 1.39 0.58 -6.58
C TYR A 176 1.66 -0.14 -7.90
N LEU A 177 1.24 -1.40 -7.97
CA LEU A 177 1.55 -2.30 -9.09
C LEU A 177 0.25 -2.96 -9.57
N PRO A 178 -0.45 -2.37 -10.55
CA PRO A 178 -1.65 -2.97 -11.14
C PRO A 178 -1.38 -4.40 -11.63
N GLY A 179 -2.27 -5.32 -11.30
CA GLY A 179 -2.16 -6.72 -11.72
C GLY A 179 -1.20 -7.57 -10.87
N LEU A 180 -0.62 -7.02 -9.81
CA LEU A 180 0.17 -7.75 -8.82
C LEU A 180 -0.44 -7.60 -7.43
N LYS A 181 -0.43 -8.67 -6.63
CA LYS A 181 -0.54 -8.59 -5.17
C LYS A 181 0.84 -8.72 -4.55
N VAL A 182 0.98 -8.10 -3.39
CA VAL A 182 2.23 -8.03 -2.67
C VAL A 182 2.01 -8.49 -1.24
N GLU A 183 2.94 -9.29 -0.71
CA GLU A 183 2.94 -9.73 0.68
C GLU A 183 4.36 -9.76 1.25
N ALA A 184 4.49 -9.52 2.56
CA ALA A 184 5.74 -9.65 3.29
C ALA A 184 5.77 -11.00 4.05
N ILE A 185 6.71 -11.86 3.67
CA ILE A 185 6.90 -13.19 4.25
C ILE A 185 8.21 -13.21 5.04
N PRO A 186 8.21 -13.58 6.34
CA PRO A 186 9.43 -13.67 7.13
C PRO A 186 10.15 -15.01 6.97
N LEU A 187 11.49 -14.96 7.01
CA LEU A 187 12.33 -16.08 7.40
C LEU A 187 12.51 -16.05 8.92
N LEU A 188 12.12 -17.14 9.59
CA LEU A 188 12.14 -17.26 11.05
C LEU A 188 13.19 -18.28 11.51
N ARG A 189 13.97 -17.94 12.54
CA ARG A 189 14.81 -18.87 13.29
C ARG A 189 14.09 -19.35 14.54
N LEU A 190 13.93 -20.67 14.66
CA LEU A 190 13.27 -21.30 15.82
C LEU A 190 14.21 -21.33 17.04
N PRO A 191 13.73 -21.04 18.27
CA PRO A 191 14.59 -20.90 19.45
C PRO A 191 15.26 -22.18 19.99
N LYS A 192 14.91 -23.38 19.49
CA LYS A 192 15.14 -24.65 20.22
C LYS A 192 16.09 -25.66 19.57
N THR A 193 16.68 -25.38 18.42
CA THR A 193 17.76 -26.21 17.86
C THR A 193 18.78 -25.34 17.12
N PRO A 194 20.09 -25.68 17.17
CA PRO A 194 21.12 -25.08 16.31
C PRO A 194 20.99 -25.52 14.85
N GLN A 195 19.77 -25.81 14.40
CA GLN A 195 19.49 -26.15 13.01
C GLN A 195 19.55 -24.89 12.16
N GLU A 196 20.10 -25.07 10.97
CA GLU A 196 20.13 -24.09 9.89
C GLU A 196 18.77 -23.37 9.75
N PRO A 197 18.78 -22.11 9.28
CA PRO A 197 17.55 -21.40 8.96
C PRO A 197 16.59 -22.31 8.19
N CYS A 198 15.29 -22.26 8.51
CA CYS A 198 14.29 -23.07 7.80
C CYS A 198 14.00 -22.47 6.42
N VAL A 199 15.03 -22.33 5.59
CA VAL A 199 14.99 -21.74 4.26
C VAL A 199 14.02 -22.51 3.38
N ASP A 200 13.91 -23.83 3.56
CA ASP A 200 12.96 -24.65 2.79
C ASP A 200 11.51 -24.28 3.11
N HIS A 201 11.18 -24.03 4.38
CA HIS A 201 9.86 -23.54 4.76
C HIS A 201 9.61 -22.12 4.25
N PHE A 202 10.64 -21.27 4.25
CA PHE A 202 10.55 -19.92 3.70
C PHE A 202 10.28 -19.92 2.18
N VAL A 203 11.03 -20.72 1.42
CA VAL A 203 10.83 -20.93 -0.03
C VAL A 203 9.42 -21.48 -0.27
N MET A 204 8.98 -22.46 0.53
CA MET A 204 7.65 -23.04 0.43
C MET A 204 6.55 -22.01 0.71
N ALA A 205 6.69 -21.17 1.75
CA ALA A 205 5.73 -20.12 2.07
C ALA A 205 5.60 -19.10 0.92
N ILE A 206 6.71 -18.74 0.26
CA ILE A 206 6.70 -17.87 -0.93
C ILE A 206 5.92 -18.54 -2.08
N LYS A 207 6.13 -19.84 -2.30
CA LYS A 207 5.43 -20.60 -3.34
C LYS A 207 3.94 -20.74 -3.05
N GLU A 208 3.57 -21.04 -1.80
CA GLU A 208 2.20 -21.15 -1.33
C GLU A 208 1.43 -19.83 -1.48
N TYR A 209 2.04 -18.71 -1.06
CA TYR A 209 1.47 -17.38 -1.28
C TYR A 209 1.24 -17.13 -2.78
N SER A 210 2.25 -17.38 -3.60
CA SER A 210 2.14 -17.19 -5.05
C SER A 210 1.02 -18.06 -5.65
N ALA A 211 0.91 -19.32 -5.21
CA ALA A 211 -0.12 -20.26 -5.66
C ALA A 211 -1.52 -19.78 -5.26
N SER A 212 -1.71 -19.36 -4.01
CA SER A 212 -3.00 -18.86 -3.50
C SER A 212 -3.49 -17.60 -4.24
N VAL A 213 -2.59 -16.72 -4.65
CA VAL A 213 -2.95 -15.47 -5.34
C VAL A 213 -3.13 -15.65 -6.84
N SER A 214 -2.21 -16.39 -7.48
CA SER A 214 -2.06 -16.43 -8.94
C SER A 214 -2.51 -17.75 -9.57
N GLY A 215 -2.71 -18.80 -8.78
CA GLY A 215 -2.84 -20.19 -9.26
C GLY A 215 -1.52 -20.77 -9.78
N ARG A 216 -0.41 -20.03 -9.76
CA ARG A 216 0.92 -20.47 -10.13
C ARG A 216 1.83 -20.49 -8.91
N GLN A 217 2.69 -21.50 -8.83
CA GLN A 217 3.57 -21.69 -7.67
C GLN A 217 4.70 -20.66 -7.57
N PHE A 218 4.89 -19.78 -8.56
CA PHE A 218 6.06 -18.91 -8.63
C PHE A 218 5.67 -17.43 -8.65
N PRO A 219 6.36 -16.59 -7.86
CA PRO A 219 6.16 -15.16 -7.89
C PRO A 219 6.75 -14.55 -9.16
N VAL A 220 6.27 -13.36 -9.52
CA VAL A 220 6.85 -12.52 -10.56
C VAL A 220 8.22 -12.00 -10.11
N GLY A 221 8.35 -11.68 -8.83
CA GLY A 221 9.65 -11.38 -8.23
C GLY A 221 9.60 -11.22 -6.73
N VAL A 222 10.79 -11.08 -6.14
CA VAL A 222 11.00 -10.98 -4.69
C VAL A 222 12.00 -9.88 -4.41
N ILE A 223 11.69 -9.01 -3.45
CA ILE A 223 12.67 -8.12 -2.81
C ILE A 223 12.98 -8.70 -1.43
N LEU A 224 14.22 -9.15 -1.23
CA LEU A 224 14.69 -9.75 0.01
C LEU A 224 15.37 -8.69 0.89
N PHE A 225 15.03 -8.68 2.17
CA PHE A 225 15.68 -7.84 3.17
C PHE A 225 16.25 -8.76 4.25
N GLY A 226 17.57 -8.90 4.29
CA GLY A 226 18.28 -9.71 5.27
C GLY A 226 18.62 -8.95 6.55
N ASP A 227 18.74 -9.70 7.64
CA ASP A 227 19.41 -9.26 8.87
C ASP A 227 20.89 -9.66 8.82
N ALA A 228 21.76 -8.80 9.37
CA ALA A 228 23.21 -8.97 9.32
C ALA A 228 23.72 -10.23 10.07
N SER A 229 22.86 -10.86 10.87
CA SER A 229 23.16 -12.09 11.62
C SER A 229 22.98 -13.39 10.80
N SER A 230 22.49 -13.29 9.56
CA SER A 230 22.01 -14.42 8.78
C SER A 230 22.80 -14.62 7.49
N ASP A 231 23.08 -15.87 7.11
CA ASP A 231 23.75 -16.20 5.85
C ASP A 231 22.77 -16.07 4.69
N MET A 232 22.63 -14.85 4.17
CA MET A 232 21.77 -14.57 3.01
C MET A 232 22.26 -15.22 1.73
N LYS A 233 23.53 -15.63 1.64
CA LYS A 233 24.03 -16.34 0.46
C LYS A 233 23.30 -17.67 0.30
N LEU A 234 23.18 -18.44 1.37
CA LEU A 234 22.43 -19.70 1.37
C LEU A 234 20.95 -19.49 1.02
N VAL A 235 20.34 -18.41 1.52
CA VAL A 235 18.94 -18.07 1.23
C VAL A 235 18.74 -17.74 -0.25
N VAL A 236 19.62 -16.92 -0.81
CA VAL A 236 19.57 -16.54 -2.23
C VAL A 236 19.85 -17.74 -3.13
N GLU A 237 20.84 -18.59 -2.80
CA GLU A 237 21.14 -19.81 -3.56
C GLU A 237 19.94 -20.77 -3.61
N LYS A 238 19.26 -20.98 -2.47
CA LYS A 238 18.07 -21.82 -2.41
C LYS A 238 16.88 -21.21 -3.16
N LEU A 239 16.71 -19.89 -3.10
CA LEU A 239 15.67 -19.20 -3.87
C LEU A 239 15.95 -19.30 -5.38
N ASP A 240 17.18 -19.04 -5.82
CA ASP A 240 17.58 -19.13 -7.24
C ASP A 240 17.39 -20.54 -7.78
N TYR A 241 17.76 -21.56 -7.00
CA TYR A 241 17.51 -22.96 -7.36
C TYR A 241 16.01 -23.32 -7.43
N ALA A 242 15.20 -22.76 -6.52
CA ALA A 242 13.79 -23.14 -6.37
C ALA A 242 12.83 -22.37 -7.30
N MET A 243 13.26 -21.24 -7.87
CA MET A 243 12.45 -20.33 -8.69
C MET A 243 12.79 -20.45 -10.18
N PRO A 244 11.84 -20.17 -11.09
CA PRO A 244 12.11 -20.16 -12.52
C PRO A 244 12.99 -18.96 -12.91
N ARG A 245 13.66 -19.06 -14.06
CA ARG A 245 14.57 -18.01 -14.58
C ARG A 245 13.93 -16.63 -14.73
N ASP A 246 12.61 -16.59 -14.92
CA ASP A 246 11.87 -15.33 -15.13
C ASP A 246 11.52 -14.63 -13.80
N THR A 247 11.71 -15.29 -12.65
CA THR A 247 11.52 -14.67 -11.33
C THR A 247 12.77 -13.87 -10.97
N PHE A 248 12.62 -12.56 -10.80
CA PHE A 248 13.71 -11.73 -10.31
C PHE A 248 13.81 -11.80 -8.78
N ILE A 249 15.04 -11.92 -8.26
CA ILE A 249 15.35 -11.84 -6.84
C ILE A 249 16.36 -10.72 -6.67
N VAL A 250 15.97 -9.68 -5.93
CA VAL A 250 16.83 -8.54 -5.58
C VAL A 250 16.76 -8.31 -4.08
N GLY A 251 17.72 -7.61 -3.49
CA GLY A 251 17.64 -7.38 -2.06
C GLY A 251 18.86 -6.75 -1.44
N ASP A 252 18.73 -6.56 -0.13
CA ASP A 252 19.80 -6.11 0.75
C ASP A 252 20.15 -7.25 1.71
N GLU A 253 21.45 -7.51 1.88
CA GLU A 253 21.97 -8.50 2.83
C GLU A 253 21.84 -8.02 4.28
N ARG A 254 21.89 -6.70 4.52
CA ARG A 254 22.12 -6.14 5.86
C ARG A 254 21.29 -4.88 6.12
N GLY A 255 19.98 -5.06 6.22
CA GLY A 255 19.10 -3.92 6.42
C GLY A 255 17.79 -4.21 7.13
N CYS A 256 17.30 -5.44 7.21
CA CYS A 256 15.97 -5.70 7.76
C CYS A 256 15.98 -5.74 9.29
N SER A 257 15.12 -4.95 9.92
CA SER A 257 14.89 -5.07 11.36
C SER A 257 13.45 -5.48 11.69
N LEU A 258 12.45 -4.94 10.98
CA LEU A 258 11.03 -5.20 11.29
C LEU A 258 10.12 -5.12 10.05
N PHE A 259 8.94 -5.76 10.14
CA PHE A 259 7.84 -5.56 9.19
C PHE A 259 6.48 -5.70 9.91
N GLY A 260 5.37 -5.35 9.25
CA GLY A 260 4.03 -5.46 9.86
C GLY A 260 2.91 -5.81 8.88
N TYR A 261 2.08 -6.78 9.28
CA TYR A 261 0.88 -7.24 8.56
C TYR A 261 -0.32 -7.41 9.52
N GLY A 262 -1.54 -7.10 9.06
CA GLY A 262 -2.81 -7.43 9.71
C GLY A 262 -3.09 -6.78 11.08
N ASN A 263 -4.31 -7.00 11.61
CA ASN A 263 -4.77 -6.47 12.90
C ASN A 263 -4.39 -7.35 14.10
N ASP A 264 -3.54 -8.36 13.89
CA ASP A 264 -3.33 -9.44 14.85
C ASP A 264 -1.85 -9.78 14.99
N SER A 265 -1.34 -9.60 16.23
CA SER A 265 -0.44 -10.46 17.02
C SER A 265 0.76 -11.21 16.40
N ARG A 266 1.03 -11.17 15.09
CA ARG A 266 2.26 -11.72 14.49
C ARG A 266 3.48 -10.82 14.70
N ASN A 267 3.26 -9.59 15.15
CA ASN A 267 4.32 -8.73 15.67
C ASN A 267 4.47 -8.93 17.18
N VAL A 268 5.10 -10.03 17.58
CA VAL A 268 5.78 -10.11 18.87
C VAL A 268 7.03 -10.97 18.68
N CYS A 269 8.18 -10.31 18.60
CA CYS A 269 9.49 -10.86 18.91
C CYS A 269 9.51 -11.34 20.37
N GLY A 270 8.78 -12.43 20.66
CA GLY A 270 8.66 -12.98 22.01
C GLY A 270 8.12 -14.40 22.07
N SER A 271 7.46 -14.92 21.02
CA SER A 271 6.89 -16.27 21.08
C SER A 271 7.05 -17.16 19.83
N ARG A 272 7.56 -16.66 18.69
CA ARG A 272 7.64 -17.44 17.42
C ARG A 272 9.03 -17.56 16.76
N GLY A 273 10.09 -17.00 17.34
CA GLY A 273 11.44 -17.03 16.77
C GLY A 273 11.97 -15.65 16.40
N TYR A 274 13.26 -15.58 16.04
CA TYR A 274 13.92 -14.35 15.56
C TYR A 274 13.71 -14.22 14.06
N ILE A 275 13.48 -12.99 13.54
CA ILE A 275 13.34 -12.75 12.10
C ILE A 275 14.74 -12.55 11.52
N GLU A 276 15.08 -13.37 10.53
CA GLU A 276 16.39 -13.34 9.85
C GLU A 276 16.35 -12.62 8.52
N ALA A 277 15.20 -12.65 7.86
CA ALA A 277 14.97 -11.95 6.62
C ALA A 277 13.47 -11.74 6.39
N VAL A 278 13.13 -10.85 5.48
CA VAL A 278 11.77 -10.64 4.99
C VAL A 278 11.81 -10.61 3.47
N ALA A 279 11.01 -11.46 2.83
CA ALA A 279 10.73 -11.38 1.40
C ALA A 279 9.47 -10.57 1.16
N LEU A 280 9.60 -9.46 0.43
CA LEU A 280 8.46 -8.78 -0.19
C LEU A 280 8.19 -9.45 -1.53
N VAL A 281 7.13 -10.26 -1.58
CA VAL A 281 6.81 -11.16 -2.69
C VAL A 281 5.78 -10.52 -3.60
N PHE A 282 6.05 -10.50 -4.90
CA PHE A 282 5.17 -9.95 -5.93
C PHE A 282 4.55 -11.09 -6.73
N ALA A 283 3.27 -11.37 -6.51
CA ALA A 283 2.53 -12.44 -7.20
C ALA A 283 1.53 -11.85 -8.21
N GLN A 284 1.33 -12.54 -9.33
CA GLN A 284 0.37 -12.12 -10.35
C GLN A 284 -1.07 -12.23 -9.81
N ASP A 285 -1.83 -11.13 -9.86
CA ASP A 285 -3.21 -11.14 -9.38
C ASP A 285 -4.14 -11.81 -10.40
N ARG A 286 -4.67 -12.99 -10.05
CA ARG A 286 -5.65 -13.73 -10.87
C ARG A 286 -7.06 -13.16 -10.74
N ASN A 287 -7.33 -12.36 -9.70
CA ASN A 287 -8.68 -12.05 -9.21
C ASN A 287 -9.19 -10.66 -9.61
N ARG A 288 -9.06 -10.29 -10.89
CA ARG A 288 -9.92 -9.24 -11.44
C ARG A 288 -11.14 -9.85 -12.10
N TYR A 289 -12.19 -10.07 -11.31
CA TYR A 289 -13.51 -10.37 -11.85
C TYR A 289 -14.20 -9.06 -12.26
N LYS A 290 -14.68 -8.98 -13.50
CA LYS A 290 -15.59 -7.95 -13.97
C LYS A 290 -17.01 -8.51 -13.93
N ALA A 291 -17.96 -7.77 -13.37
CA ALA A 291 -19.36 -8.14 -13.53
C ALA A 291 -19.69 -8.16 -15.04
N ALA A 292 -20.23 -9.29 -15.51
CA ALA A 292 -20.49 -9.53 -16.92
C ALA A 292 -21.96 -9.27 -17.27
N SER A 293 -22.89 -9.81 -16.47
CA SER A 293 -24.31 -9.51 -16.60
C SER A 293 -25.06 -9.75 -15.30
N VAL A 294 -26.14 -9.00 -15.11
CA VAL A 294 -27.10 -9.20 -14.02
C VAL A 294 -28.42 -9.57 -14.67
N ARG A 295 -28.98 -10.72 -14.31
CA ARG A 295 -30.30 -11.15 -14.77
C ARG A 295 -31.23 -11.23 -13.57
N THR A 296 -32.38 -10.58 -13.66
CA THR A 296 -33.41 -10.64 -12.62
C THR A 296 -34.52 -11.55 -13.12
N ASN A 297 -34.80 -12.63 -12.38
CA ASN A 297 -35.99 -13.43 -12.64
C ASN A 297 -37.13 -12.93 -11.76
N SER A 298 -38.15 -12.34 -12.38
CA SER A 298 -39.31 -11.76 -11.68
C SER A 298 -40.25 -12.82 -11.09
N THR A 299 -40.20 -14.07 -11.56
CA THR A 299 -41.09 -15.14 -11.03
C THR A 299 -40.60 -15.66 -9.69
N ASP A 300 -39.29 -15.66 -9.46
CA ASP A 300 -38.67 -16.32 -8.31
C ASP A 300 -37.97 -15.33 -7.36
N CYS A 301 -38.15 -14.02 -7.58
CA CYS A 301 -37.47 -12.95 -6.84
C CYS A 301 -35.94 -13.14 -6.73
N SER A 302 -35.31 -13.79 -7.73
CA SER A 302 -33.89 -14.13 -7.71
C SER A 302 -33.09 -13.22 -8.66
N THR A 303 -31.94 -12.76 -8.18
CA THR A 303 -30.99 -11.96 -8.97
C THR A 303 -29.75 -12.81 -9.24
N TRP A 304 -29.45 -13.04 -10.51
CA TRP A 304 -28.34 -13.85 -10.98
C TRP A 304 -27.22 -12.93 -11.42
N LEU A 305 -26.09 -13.00 -10.72
CA LEU A 305 -24.86 -12.29 -11.07
C LEU A 305 -23.95 -13.23 -11.85
N THR A 306 -23.51 -12.80 -13.02
CA THR A 306 -22.41 -13.44 -13.75
C THR A 306 -21.22 -12.51 -13.77
N ALA A 307 -20.03 -13.05 -13.53
CA ALA A 307 -18.77 -12.32 -13.62
C ALA A 307 -17.87 -12.95 -14.67
N LYS A 308 -16.86 -12.23 -15.12
CA LYS A 308 -15.87 -12.65 -16.09
C LYS A 308 -14.50 -12.33 -15.55
N ARG A 309 -13.56 -13.27 -15.60
CA ARG A 309 -12.17 -12.99 -15.24
C ARG A 309 -11.54 -12.08 -16.29
N GLU A 310 -10.82 -11.05 -15.86
CA GLU A 310 -10.10 -10.15 -16.76
C GLU A 310 -9.08 -10.96 -17.57
N GLY A 311 -9.16 -10.85 -18.91
CA GLY A 311 -8.32 -11.61 -19.85
C GLY A 311 -8.88 -12.97 -20.30
N HIS A 312 -9.98 -13.48 -19.74
CA HIS A 312 -10.61 -14.74 -20.17
C HIS A 312 -11.98 -14.46 -20.77
N GLN A 313 -12.41 -15.18 -21.82
CA GLN A 313 -13.76 -15.01 -22.40
C GLN A 313 -14.88 -15.64 -21.57
N GLU A 314 -14.54 -16.53 -20.64
CA GLU A 314 -15.47 -17.35 -19.87
C GLU A 314 -16.32 -16.52 -18.88
N LEU A 315 -17.63 -16.80 -18.87
CA LEU A 315 -18.60 -16.24 -17.93
C LEU A 315 -18.77 -17.21 -16.76
N LEU A 316 -18.51 -16.73 -15.56
CA LEU A 316 -18.67 -17.46 -14.30
C LEU A 316 -20.01 -17.08 -13.68
N ASP A 317 -20.80 -18.07 -13.29
CA ASP A 317 -22.05 -17.86 -12.55
C ASP A 317 -21.79 -17.70 -11.04
N GLY A 318 -22.86 -17.35 -10.29
CA GLY A 318 -22.75 -17.10 -8.86
C GLY A 318 -22.24 -18.30 -8.04
N GLN A 319 -22.57 -19.54 -8.43
CA GLN A 319 -22.12 -20.75 -7.75
C GLN A 319 -20.65 -21.05 -8.03
N THR A 320 -20.19 -20.87 -9.27
CA THR A 320 -18.79 -21.03 -9.65
C THR A 320 -17.92 -19.96 -9.00
N ILE A 321 -18.41 -18.72 -8.92
CA ILE A 321 -17.74 -17.64 -8.18
C ILE A 321 -17.65 -17.98 -6.69
N LEU A 322 -18.75 -18.45 -6.07
CA LEU A 322 -18.77 -18.84 -4.66
C LEU A 322 -17.83 -20.01 -4.39
N HIS A 323 -17.89 -21.05 -5.23
CA HIS A 323 -17.01 -22.21 -5.16
C HIS A 323 -15.54 -21.77 -5.21
N ASP A 324 -15.17 -20.96 -6.20
CA ASP A 324 -13.82 -20.41 -6.37
C ASP A 324 -13.38 -19.54 -5.18
N ILE A 325 -14.30 -18.81 -4.53
CA ILE A 325 -14.01 -18.04 -3.32
C ILE A 325 -13.79 -18.97 -2.12
N THR A 326 -14.57 -20.05 -2.00
CA THR A 326 -14.50 -20.98 -0.86
C THR A 326 -13.39 -22.04 -0.97
N THR A 327 -12.79 -22.20 -2.15
CA THR A 327 -11.63 -23.09 -2.38
C THR A 327 -10.29 -22.34 -2.47
N LEU A 328 -10.29 -21.02 -2.24
CA LEU A 328 -9.10 -20.23 -1.90
C LEU A 328 -8.74 -20.42 -0.41
#